data_AF-A0A0L7L6D2-F1
#
_entry.id   AF-A0A0L7L6D2-F1
#
_cell.length_a   1.000
_cell.length_b   1.000
_cell.length_c   1.000
_cell.angle_alpha   90.00
_cell.angle_beta   90.00
_cell.angle_gamma   90.00
#
_symmetry.space_group_name_H-M   'P 1'
#
loop_
_entity.id
_entity.type
_entity.pdbx_description
1 polymer ?
#
loop_
_entity_poly.entity_id
_entity_poly.type
_entity_poly.pdbx_seq_one_letter_code
_entity_poly.pdbx_strand_id
1 'polypeptide(L)'
;MLYGILPGRLIAGVGIGMATNACRVYITEITLPNMRGLIGALPSLFISAGLGSIIDWKTMCYVYGSFSLIMSVANTFLPDTPYFEILRGSLSQAKINLSKFRAASFDVDSEIKVLSEFRDENDIHRLSLKEQIKAMFKPSSCKPFGISSAYITIVQLAGVNVVIMWAVEMLELAKSSLDAHMGNIMLALTRIVFGIITSVLIYKVRRRKMALVSVISRIVLKVMPRAL
;
A
#
# COMPACT_ATOMS: atom_id res chain seq x y z
N MET A 1 -25.44 -21.35 4.04
CA MET A 1 -24.05 -20.85 4.20
C MET A 1 -23.64 -19.83 3.14
N LEU A 2 -24.00 -19.98 1.85
CA LEU A 2 -23.62 -19.01 0.79
C LEU A 2 -24.14 -17.57 1.01
N TYR A 3 -25.37 -17.41 1.51
CA TYR A 3 -26.00 -16.10 1.71
C TYR A 3 -25.27 -15.17 2.70
N GLY A 4 -24.47 -15.72 3.63
CA GLY A 4 -23.67 -14.93 4.57
C GLY A 4 -22.26 -14.58 4.08
N ILE A 5 -21.71 -15.37 3.14
CA ILE A 5 -20.32 -15.22 2.69
C ILE A 5 -20.18 -14.06 1.71
N LEU A 6 -21.16 -13.88 0.80
CA LEU A 6 -21.18 -12.78 -0.17
C LEU A 6 -21.19 -11.39 0.50
N PRO A 7 -22.13 -11.07 1.41
CA PRO A 7 -22.12 -9.78 2.10
C PRO A 7 -20.87 -9.60 2.98
N GLY A 8 -20.38 -10.67 3.63
CA GLY A 8 -19.13 -10.62 4.38
C GLY A 8 -17.92 -10.24 3.51
N ARG A 9 -17.84 -10.79 2.29
CA ARG A 9 -16.78 -10.45 1.32
C ARG A 9 -16.88 -9.01 0.83
N LEU A 10 -18.09 -8.49 0.61
CA LEU A 10 -18.29 -7.10 0.21
C LEU A 10 -17.81 -6.15 1.32
N ILE A 11 -18.21 -6.40 2.56
CA ILE A 11 -17.80 -5.59 3.72
C ILE A 11 -16.27 -5.66 3.91
N ALA A 12 -15.69 -6.87 3.85
CA ALA A 12 -14.25 -7.05 3.94
C ALA A 12 -13.50 -6.32 2.81
N GLY A 13 -14.01 -6.36 1.58
CA GLY A 13 -13.42 -5.67 0.44
C GLY A 13 -13.40 -4.15 0.61
N VAL A 14 -14.52 -3.57 1.06
CA VAL A 14 -14.61 -2.13 1.37
C VAL A 14 -13.63 -1.76 2.49
N GLY A 15 -13.57 -2.57 3.56
CA GLY A 15 -12.65 -2.37 4.68
C GLY A 15 -11.18 -2.39 4.24
N ILE A 16 -10.77 -3.39 3.44
CA ILE A 16 -9.41 -3.49 2.90
C ILE A 16 -9.07 -2.27 2.04
N GLY A 17 -9.99 -1.82 1.19
CA GLY A 17 -9.80 -0.65 0.33
C GLY A 17 -9.57 0.64 1.13
N MET A 18 -10.39 0.87 2.15
CA MET A 18 -10.25 2.05 3.02
C MET A 18 -8.97 2.00 3.84
N ALA A 19 -8.69 0.87 4.51
CA ALA A 19 -7.54 0.71 5.38
C ALA A 19 -6.21 0.83 4.62
N THR A 20 -6.11 0.23 3.43
CA THR A 20 -4.87 0.25 2.64
C THR A 20 -4.52 1.66 2.19
N ASN A 21 -5.50 2.44 1.75
CA ASN A 21 -5.28 3.81 1.29
C ASN A 21 -4.95 4.74 2.47
N ALA A 22 -5.71 4.66 3.56
CA ALA A 22 -5.45 5.45 4.77
C ALA A 22 -4.04 5.16 5.33
N CYS A 23 -3.64 3.89 5.40
CA CYS A 23 -2.32 3.48 5.86
C CYS A 23 -1.20 4.05 4.97
N ARG A 24 -1.36 3.99 3.64
CA ARG A 24 -0.37 4.55 2.71
C ARG A 24 -0.20 6.06 2.89
N VAL A 25 -1.31 6.80 3.01
CA VAL A 25 -1.29 8.25 3.24
C VAL A 25 -0.60 8.58 4.57
N TYR A 26 -1.02 7.91 5.64
CA TYR A 26 -0.44 8.07 6.97
C TYR A 26 1.07 7.87 6.96
N ILE A 27 1.54 6.75 6.39
CA ILE A 27 2.98 6.45 6.25
C ILE A 27 3.69 7.55 5.47
N THR A 28 3.12 8.05 4.37
CA THR A 28 3.77 9.08 3.57
C THR A 28 3.86 10.43 4.28
N GLU A 29 2.93 10.75 5.16
CA GLU A 29 2.88 12.00 5.92
C GLU A 29 3.83 11.98 7.13
N ILE A 30 3.94 10.86 7.84
CA ILE A 30 4.84 10.75 9.00
C ILE A 30 6.31 10.54 8.59
N THR A 31 6.56 9.98 7.41
CA THR A 31 7.90 9.55 6.99
C THR A 31 8.67 10.65 6.27
N LEU A 32 9.96 10.81 6.63
CA LEU A 32 10.91 11.69 5.96
C LEU A 32 11.07 11.33 4.46
N PRO A 33 11.25 12.31 3.55
CA PRO A 33 11.31 12.07 2.11
C PRO A 33 12.31 10.99 1.65
N ASN A 34 13.43 10.85 2.37
CA ASN A 34 14.46 9.84 2.13
C ASN A 34 14.00 8.41 2.49
N MET A 35 13.18 8.22 3.53
CA MET A 35 12.75 6.91 4.05
C MET A 35 11.39 6.45 3.53
N ARG A 36 10.64 7.31 2.83
CA ARG A 36 9.29 7.02 2.31
C ARG A 36 9.24 5.77 1.43
N GLY A 37 10.34 5.42 0.77
CA GLY A 37 10.42 4.26 -0.10
C GLY A 37 10.38 2.92 0.66
N LEU A 38 11.14 2.83 1.75
CA LEU A 38 11.23 1.63 2.58
C LEU A 38 10.00 1.44 3.44
N ILE A 39 9.61 2.48 4.19
CA ILE A 39 8.45 2.39 5.10
C ILE A 39 7.16 2.19 4.29
N GLY A 40 7.07 2.78 3.09
CA GLY A 40 5.96 2.56 2.17
C GLY A 40 5.88 1.14 1.57
N ALA A 41 6.97 0.38 1.60
CA ALA A 41 7.00 -1.01 1.11
C ALA A 41 6.67 -2.03 2.20
N LEU A 42 6.86 -1.70 3.49
CA LEU A 42 6.57 -2.57 4.62
C LEU A 42 5.16 -3.19 4.58
N PRO A 43 4.06 -2.45 4.30
CA PRO A 43 2.74 -3.06 4.25
C PRO A 43 2.62 -4.20 3.23
N SER A 44 3.34 -4.11 2.10
CA SER A 44 3.31 -5.14 1.06
C SER A 44 4.06 -6.42 1.43
N LEU A 45 5.06 -6.30 2.31
CA LEU A 45 5.79 -7.44 2.87
C LEU A 45 4.91 -8.22 3.86
N PHE A 46 4.20 -7.51 4.74
CA PHE A 46 3.25 -8.14 5.68
C PHE A 46 2.12 -8.89 4.98
N ILE A 47 1.56 -8.31 3.90
CA ILE A 47 0.53 -8.98 3.08
C ILE A 47 1.07 -10.27 2.44
N SER A 48 2.35 -10.29 2.05
CA SER A 48 2.96 -11.45 1.39
C SER A 48 3.31 -12.59 2.36
N ALA A 49 3.40 -12.32 3.66
CA ALA A 49 3.71 -13.30 4.71
C ALA A 49 2.48 -14.08 5.23
N GLY A 50 1.29 -13.87 4.65
CA GLY A 50 0.05 -14.49 5.13
C GLY A 50 0.13 -16.02 5.20
N LEU A 51 -0.23 -16.58 6.36
CA LEU A 51 -0.23 -18.02 6.71
C LEU A 51 -1.33 -18.84 6.00
N GLY A 52 -1.76 -18.39 4.82
CA GLY A 52 -2.94 -18.86 4.09
C GLY A 52 -2.92 -20.33 3.66
N SER A 53 -1.78 -21.01 3.74
CA SER A 53 -1.62 -22.39 3.28
C SER A 53 -1.63 -23.45 4.39
N ILE A 54 -1.63 -23.06 5.67
CA ILE A 54 -1.34 -23.98 6.78
C ILE A 54 -2.56 -24.20 7.71
N ILE A 55 -3.56 -23.31 7.66
CA ILE A 55 -4.65 -23.27 8.66
C ILE A 55 -6.02 -23.57 8.00
N ASP A 56 -6.96 -24.14 8.76
CA ASP A 56 -8.35 -24.31 8.30
C ASP A 56 -9.04 -22.95 8.05
N TRP A 57 -9.92 -22.89 7.05
CA TRP A 57 -10.61 -21.65 6.62
C TRP A 57 -11.32 -20.95 7.78
N LYS A 58 -11.99 -21.71 8.66
CA LYS A 58 -12.73 -21.12 9.80
C LYS A 58 -11.78 -20.49 10.81
N THR A 59 -10.71 -21.20 11.16
CA THR A 59 -9.68 -20.71 12.08
C THR A 59 -8.97 -19.48 11.52
N MET A 60 -8.72 -19.42 10.22
CA MET A 60 -8.21 -18.21 9.57
C MET A 60 -9.14 -17.01 9.76
N CYS A 61 -10.45 -17.19 9.54
CA CYS A 61 -11.42 -16.11 9.75
C CYS A 61 -11.36 -15.55 11.17
N TYR A 62 -11.25 -16.42 12.19
CA TYR A 62 -11.11 -15.97 13.58
C TYR A 62 -9.80 -15.23 13.82
N VAL A 63 -8.67 -15.76 13.35
CA VAL A 63 -7.34 -15.13 13.51
C VAL A 63 -7.29 -13.75 12.87
N TYR A 64 -7.73 -13.62 11.61
CA TYR A 64 -7.76 -12.32 10.92
C TYR A 64 -8.77 -11.36 11.55
N GLY A 65 -9.93 -11.86 12.01
CA GLY A 65 -10.92 -11.07 12.74
C GLY A 65 -10.37 -10.49 14.03
N SER A 66 -9.72 -11.33 14.85
CA SER A 66 -9.07 -10.91 16.10
C SER A 66 -7.93 -9.92 15.83
N PHE A 67 -7.08 -10.18 14.84
CA PHE A 67 -5.99 -9.28 14.47
C PHE A 67 -6.51 -7.91 14.02
N SER A 68 -7.57 -7.87 13.21
CA SER A 68 -8.22 -6.64 12.77
C SER A 68 -8.78 -5.83 13.95
N LEU A 69 -9.39 -6.52 14.93
CA LEU A 69 -9.91 -5.87 16.14
C LEU A 69 -8.78 -5.26 16.99
N ILE A 70 -7.69 -6.00 17.20
CA ILE A 70 -6.51 -5.52 17.93
C ILE A 70 -5.92 -4.30 17.23
N MET A 71 -5.76 -4.35 15.90
CA MET A 71 -5.24 -3.23 15.12
C MET A 71 -6.17 -2.02 15.15
N SER A 72 -7.48 -2.24 15.15
CA SER A 72 -8.45 -1.15 15.25
C SER A 72 -8.37 -0.44 16.60
N VAL A 73 -8.15 -1.18 17.70
CA VAL A 73 -7.92 -0.60 19.03
C VAL A 73 -6.55 0.08 19.09
N ALA A 74 -5.50 -0.52 18.52
CA ALA A 74 -4.18 0.11 18.48
C ALA A 74 -4.19 1.45 17.73
N ASN A 75 -5.00 1.57 16.67
CA ASN A 75 -5.12 2.77 15.87
C ASN A 75 -5.72 3.96 16.64
N THR A 76 -6.50 3.75 17.71
CA THR A 76 -7.04 4.86 18.52
C THR A 76 -6.00 5.53 19.39
N PHE A 77 -4.87 4.86 19.66
CA PHE A 77 -3.74 5.41 20.41
C PHE A 77 -2.68 6.07 19.51
N LEU A 78 -2.79 5.91 18.19
CA LEU A 78 -1.83 6.45 17.25
C LEU A 78 -2.01 7.97 17.14
N PRO A 79 -0.93 8.78 17.24
CA PRO A 79 -1.07 10.22 17.12
C PRO A 79 -1.46 10.61 15.69
N ASP A 80 -2.27 11.66 15.59
CA ASP A 80 -2.71 12.24 14.32
C ASP A 80 -1.52 12.72 13.49
N THR A 81 -1.68 12.72 12.16
CA THR A 81 -0.61 13.16 11.26
C THR A 81 -0.32 14.64 11.45
N PRO A 82 0.96 15.06 11.37
CA PRO A 82 1.33 16.47 11.53
C PRO A 82 0.66 17.35 10.47
N TYR A 83 0.43 16.82 9.27
CA TYR A 83 -0.27 17.51 8.20
C TYR A 83 -1.74 17.79 8.55
N PHE A 84 -2.42 16.83 9.19
CA PHE A 84 -3.80 17.00 9.64
C PHE A 84 -3.94 18.06 10.75
N GLU A 85 -2.98 18.12 11.69
CA GLU A 85 -2.93 19.14 12.74
C GLU A 85 -2.63 20.54 12.19
N ILE A 86 -1.74 20.64 11.19
CA ILE A 86 -1.47 21.90 10.46
C ILE A 86 -2.73 22.37 9.73
N LEU A 87 -3.49 21.46 9.11
CA LEU A 87 -4.77 21.78 8.45
C LEU A 87 -5.84 22.28 9.44
N ARG A 88 -5.81 21.84 10.71
CA ARG A 88 -6.69 22.35 11.78
C ARG A 88 -6.23 23.69 12.35
N GLY A 89 -5.06 24.19 11.96
CA GLY A 89 -4.48 25.44 12.48
C GLY A 89 -3.74 25.30 13.81
N SER A 90 -3.52 24.08 14.31
CA SER A 90 -2.85 23.82 15.59
C SER A 90 -1.37 23.51 15.40
N LEU A 91 -0.56 24.55 15.10
CA LEU A 91 0.89 24.42 14.88
C LEU A 91 1.64 23.86 16.09
N SER A 92 1.20 24.19 17.31
CA SER A 92 1.79 23.68 18.56
C SER A 92 1.60 22.18 18.71
N GLN A 93 0.42 21.66 18.41
CA GLN A 93 0.12 20.23 18.47
C GLN A 93 0.82 19.45 17.35
N ALA A 94 0.90 20.04 16.15
CA ALA A 94 1.70 19.49 15.06
C ALA A 94 3.17 19.33 15.46
N LYS A 95 3.75 20.27 16.20
CA LYS A 95 5.12 20.17 16.73
C LYS A 95 5.32 19.04 17.73
N ILE A 96 4.38 18.89 18.66
CA ILE A 96 4.41 17.81 19.65
C ILE A 96 4.26 16.43 18.98
N ASN A 97 3.38 16.32 17.98
CA ASN A 97 3.19 15.06 17.28
C ASN A 97 4.38 14.75 16.36
N LEU A 98 4.94 15.74 15.66
CA LEU A 98 6.10 15.55 14.80
C LEU A 98 7.36 15.18 15.60
N SER A 99 7.56 15.76 16.79
CA SER A 99 8.69 15.44 17.66
C SER A 99 8.67 13.98 18.16
N LYS A 100 7.50 13.35 18.27
CA LYS A 100 7.38 11.90 18.58
C LYS A 100 7.90 11.00 17.46
N PHE A 101 7.87 11.47 16.21
CA PHE A 101 8.28 10.71 15.03
C PHE A 101 9.71 11.02 14.55
N ARG A 102 10.38 12.00 15.15
CA ARG A 102 11.72 12.46 14.78
C ARG A 102 12.71 12.15 15.89
N ALA A 103 13.99 12.04 15.54
CA ALA A 103 15.05 11.92 16.55
C ALA A 103 15.13 13.24 17.35
N ALA A 104 15.50 13.16 18.63
CA ALA A 104 15.59 14.34 19.52
C ALA A 104 16.56 15.43 19.02
N SER A 105 17.49 15.08 18.13
CA SER A 105 18.47 15.97 17.51
C SER A 105 18.00 16.60 16.18
N PHE A 106 16.79 16.27 15.70
CA PHE A 106 16.27 16.78 14.44
C PHE A 106 15.57 18.13 14.63
N ASP A 107 15.83 19.07 13.74
CA ASP A 107 15.19 20.39 13.78
C ASP A 107 13.74 20.31 13.30
N VAL A 108 12.84 20.06 14.25
CA VAL A 108 11.39 19.96 14.04
C VAL A 108 10.80 21.31 13.59
N ASP A 109 11.41 22.43 13.99
CA ASP A 109 10.90 23.78 13.71
C ASP A 109 11.02 24.15 12.23
N SER A 110 12.14 23.81 11.59
CA SER A 110 12.31 24.05 10.15
C SER A 110 11.38 23.17 9.31
N GLU A 111 11.14 21.91 9.67
CA GLU A 111 10.20 21.04 8.94
C GLU A 111 8.76 21.55 9.01
N ILE A 112 8.32 22.05 10.17
CA ILE A 112 6.99 22.65 10.32
C ILE A 112 6.86 23.94 9.53
N LYS A 113 7.92 24.77 9.51
CA LYS A 113 7.92 26.00 8.73
C LYS A 113 7.75 25.70 7.23
N VAL A 114 8.49 24.73 6.71
CA VAL A 114 8.35 24.28 5.31
C VAL A 114 6.95 23.72 5.03
N LEU A 115 6.37 22.94 5.96
CA LEU A 115 5.01 22.42 5.80
C LEU A 115 3.94 23.52 5.84
N SER A 116 4.13 24.56 6.66
CA SER A 116 3.25 25.72 6.74
C SER A 116 3.34 26.59 5.49
N GLU A 117 4.56 26.87 5.02
CA GLU A 117 4.81 27.59 3.77
C GLU A 117 4.20 26.83 2.58
N PHE A 118 4.35 25.50 2.54
CA PHE A 118 3.72 24.67 1.50
C PHE A 118 2.20 24.71 1.53
N ARG A 119 1.59 24.80 2.73
CA ARG A 119 0.14 24.98 2.89
C ARG A 119 -0.32 26.33 2.34
N ASP A 120 0.37 27.40 2.71
CA ASP A 120 0.00 28.77 2.34
C ASP A 120 0.24 29.03 0.84
N GLU A 121 1.31 28.46 0.26
CA GLU A 121 1.64 28.58 -1.16
C GLU A 121 0.69 27.77 -2.07
N ASN A 122 0.16 26.64 -1.59
CA ASN A 122 -0.76 25.81 -2.35
C ASN A 122 -2.25 26.04 -2.00
N ASP A 123 -2.56 27.05 -1.18
CA ASP A 123 -3.91 27.41 -0.73
C ASP A 123 -4.70 26.17 -0.25
N ILE A 124 -4.01 25.29 0.50
CA ILE A 124 -4.56 23.99 0.89
C ILE A 124 -5.48 24.19 2.09
N HIS A 125 -6.69 24.65 1.79
CA HIS A 125 -7.81 24.64 2.71
C HIS A 125 -8.49 23.27 2.72
N ARG A 126 -9.31 23.01 3.75
CA ARG A 126 -10.25 21.88 3.73
C ARG A 126 -11.20 22.08 2.55
N LEU A 127 -10.85 21.49 1.41
CA LEU A 127 -11.70 21.49 0.22
C LEU A 127 -13.03 20.83 0.56
N SER A 128 -14.12 21.55 0.31
CA SER A 128 -15.47 20.98 0.37
C SER A 128 -15.57 19.79 -0.60
N LEU A 129 -16.46 18.82 -0.36
CA LEU A 129 -16.63 17.67 -1.26
C LEU A 129 -16.88 18.10 -2.71
N LYS A 130 -17.59 19.22 -2.92
CA LYS A 130 -17.80 19.81 -4.25
C LYS A 130 -16.50 20.34 -4.88
N GLU A 131 -15.61 20.91 -4.07
CA GLU A 131 -14.33 21.43 -4.52
C GLU A 131 -13.31 20.33 -4.75
N GLN A 132 -13.33 19.25 -3.95
CA GLN A 132 -12.51 18.06 -4.18
C GLN A 132 -12.88 17.40 -5.51
N ILE A 133 -14.18 17.18 -5.77
CA ILE A 133 -14.65 16.63 -7.04
C ILE A 133 -14.25 17.57 -8.20
N LYS A 134 -14.49 18.88 -8.06
CA LYS A 134 -14.09 19.87 -9.08
C LYS A 134 -12.57 19.91 -9.31
N ALA A 135 -11.77 19.72 -8.27
CA ALA A 135 -10.30 19.66 -8.36
C ALA A 135 -9.81 18.36 -9.00
N MET A 136 -10.51 17.24 -8.83
CA MET A 136 -10.21 15.99 -9.53
C MET A 136 -10.42 16.10 -11.04
N PHE A 137 -11.40 16.90 -11.47
CA PHE A 137 -11.68 17.18 -12.90
C PHE A 137 -10.86 18.34 -13.49
N LYS A 138 -9.97 18.98 -12.71
CA LYS A 138 -9.04 19.98 -13.27
C LYS A 138 -8.00 19.28 -14.17
N PRO A 139 -7.61 19.89 -15.30
CA PRO A 139 -6.64 19.31 -16.22
C PRO A 139 -5.25 19.07 -15.59
N SER A 140 -4.91 19.83 -14.53
CA SER A 140 -3.71 19.63 -13.72
C SER A 140 -3.71 18.27 -12.97
N SER A 141 -4.90 17.83 -12.51
CA SER A 141 -5.09 16.56 -11.78
C SER A 141 -5.39 15.38 -12.71
N CYS A 142 -6.04 15.62 -13.85
CA CYS A 142 -6.36 14.56 -14.81
C CYS A 142 -5.13 13.88 -15.40
N LYS A 143 -4.03 14.61 -15.66
CA LYS A 143 -2.79 14.04 -16.18
C LYS A 143 -2.17 12.99 -15.23
N PRO A 144 -1.86 13.30 -13.95
CA PRO A 144 -1.32 12.31 -13.02
C PRO A 144 -2.34 11.20 -12.68
N PHE A 145 -3.64 11.52 -12.65
CA PHE A 145 -4.69 10.53 -12.43
C PHE A 145 -4.74 9.51 -13.58
N GLY A 146 -4.72 9.97 -14.84
CA GLY A 146 -4.72 9.10 -16.01
C GLY A 146 -3.50 8.20 -16.08
N ILE A 147 -2.30 8.74 -15.80
CA ILE A 147 -1.07 7.94 -15.75
C ILE A 147 -1.14 6.88 -14.65
N SER A 148 -1.61 7.25 -13.45
CA SER A 148 -1.71 6.32 -12.32
C SER A 148 -2.76 5.24 -12.56
N SER A 149 -3.91 5.61 -13.14
CA SER A 149 -4.98 4.68 -13.50
C SER A 149 -4.54 3.69 -14.58
N ALA A 150 -3.87 4.18 -15.63
CA ALA A 150 -3.31 3.33 -16.67
C ALA A 150 -2.26 2.37 -16.10
N TYR A 151 -1.36 2.88 -15.24
CA TYR A 151 -0.35 2.05 -14.57
C TYR A 151 -0.98 0.95 -13.72
N ILE A 152 -1.96 1.27 -12.87
CA ILE A 152 -2.66 0.29 -12.03
C ILE A 152 -3.39 -0.74 -12.91
N THR A 153 -4.04 -0.30 -13.98
CA THR A 153 -4.75 -1.18 -14.90
C THR A 153 -3.81 -2.19 -15.55
N ILE A 154 -2.65 -1.74 -16.05
CA ILE A 154 -1.62 -2.62 -16.62
C ILE A 154 -1.11 -3.61 -15.57
N VAL A 155 -0.88 -3.16 -14.33
CA VAL A 155 -0.42 -4.02 -13.24
C VAL A 155 -1.45 -5.11 -12.91
N GLN A 156 -2.74 -4.78 -12.91
CA GLN A 156 -3.82 -5.73 -12.63
C GLN A 156 -4.06 -6.69 -13.80
N LEU A 157 -4.00 -6.22 -15.06
CA LEU A 157 -4.13 -7.03 -16.27
C LEU A 157 -2.97 -8.00 -16.50
N ALA A 158 -1.84 -7.81 -15.81
CA ALA A 158 -0.76 -8.80 -15.75
C ALA A 158 -1.15 -10.05 -14.94
N GLY A 159 -2.29 -10.04 -14.23
CA GLY A 159 -2.83 -11.23 -13.58
C GLY A 159 -2.13 -11.64 -12.29
N VAL A 160 -1.37 -10.73 -11.65
CA VAL A 160 -0.63 -11.05 -10.41
C VAL A 160 -1.55 -11.62 -9.33
N ASN A 161 -2.73 -11.03 -9.13
CA ASN A 161 -3.68 -11.54 -8.14
C ASN A 161 -4.24 -12.92 -8.48
N VAL A 162 -4.39 -13.25 -9.78
CA VAL A 162 -4.84 -14.57 -10.24
C VAL A 162 -3.79 -15.62 -9.90
N VAL A 163 -2.52 -15.35 -10.23
CA VAL A 163 -1.40 -16.25 -9.91
C VAL A 163 -1.31 -16.50 -8.40
N ILE A 164 -1.54 -15.48 -7.57
CA ILE A 164 -1.46 -15.61 -6.12
C ILE A 164 -2.63 -16.41 -5.56
N MET A 165 -3.86 -16.10 -5.99
CA MET A 165 -5.07 -16.75 -5.46
C MET A 165 -5.15 -18.22 -5.86
N TRP A 166 -4.70 -18.54 -7.07
CA TRP A 166 -4.80 -19.88 -7.67
C TRP A 166 -3.45 -20.57 -7.75
N ALA A 167 -2.44 -20.11 -6.98
CA ALA A 167 -1.07 -20.62 -7.03
C ALA A 167 -1.01 -22.14 -6.82
N VAL A 168 -1.73 -22.64 -5.81
CA VAL A 168 -1.76 -24.08 -5.47
C VAL A 168 -2.38 -24.88 -6.61
N GLU A 169 -3.56 -24.48 -7.09
CA GLU A 169 -4.24 -25.18 -8.19
C GLU A 169 -3.43 -25.16 -9.50
N MET A 170 -2.74 -24.06 -9.80
CA MET A 170 -1.87 -23.99 -10.98
C MET A 170 -0.66 -24.94 -10.85
N LEU A 171 -0.09 -25.09 -9.66
CA LEU A 171 1.01 -26.02 -9.40
C LEU A 171 0.56 -27.48 -9.48
N GLU A 172 -0.65 -27.79 -9.02
CA GLU A 172 -1.26 -29.12 -9.16
C GLU A 172 -1.55 -29.47 -10.62
N LEU A 173 -2.13 -28.54 -11.38
CA LEU A 173 -2.41 -28.71 -12.82
C LEU A 173 -1.13 -28.89 -13.66
N ALA A 174 -0.03 -28.26 -13.24
CA ALA A 174 1.27 -28.40 -13.90
C ALA A 174 1.90 -29.80 -13.71
N LYS A 175 1.30 -30.68 -12.90
CA LYS A 175 1.81 -32.04 -12.57
C LYS A 175 3.29 -32.03 -12.18
N SER A 176 3.71 -30.99 -11.45
CA SER A 176 5.11 -30.87 -11.04
C SER A 176 5.43 -31.91 -9.95
N SER A 177 6.68 -32.35 -9.87
CA SER A 177 7.16 -33.25 -8.81
C SER A 177 7.23 -32.59 -7.42
N LEU A 178 6.93 -31.29 -7.32
CA LEU A 178 6.88 -30.54 -6.08
C LEU A 178 5.47 -30.54 -5.49
N ASP A 179 5.39 -30.78 -4.18
CA ASP A 179 4.16 -30.63 -3.41
C ASP A 179 3.61 -29.20 -3.55
N ALA A 180 2.32 -29.07 -3.88
CA ALA A 180 1.70 -27.79 -4.25
C ALA A 180 1.71 -26.79 -3.09
N HIS A 181 1.59 -27.29 -1.85
CA HIS A 181 1.72 -26.48 -0.65
C HIS A 181 3.13 -25.92 -0.47
N MET A 182 4.16 -26.73 -0.71
CA MET A 182 5.55 -26.30 -0.64
C MET A 182 5.88 -25.27 -1.72
N GLY A 183 5.35 -25.46 -2.95
CA GLY A 183 5.50 -24.47 -4.02
C GLY A 183 4.85 -23.11 -3.70
N ASN A 184 3.68 -23.10 -3.05
CA ASN A 184 3.05 -21.85 -2.61
C ASN A 184 3.86 -21.13 -1.51
N ILE A 185 4.48 -21.88 -0.58
CA ILE A 185 5.38 -21.30 0.42
C ILE A 185 6.62 -20.69 -0.25
N MET A 186 7.22 -21.38 -1.23
CA MET A 186 8.35 -20.84 -1.98
C MET A 186 7.98 -19.57 -2.77
N LEU A 187 6.76 -19.51 -3.32
CA LEU A 187 6.23 -18.31 -3.97
C LEU A 187 6.11 -17.15 -2.96
N ALA A 188 5.59 -17.40 -1.76
CA ALA A 188 5.51 -16.40 -0.69
C ALA A 188 6.90 -15.89 -0.26
N LEU A 189 7.87 -16.80 -0.06
CA LEU A 189 9.25 -16.45 0.26
C LEU A 189 9.91 -15.61 -0.83
N THR A 190 9.74 -16.01 -2.10
CA THR A 190 10.26 -15.28 -3.25
C THR A 190 9.75 -13.83 -3.25
N ARG A 191 8.46 -13.63 -2.94
CA ARG A 191 7.87 -12.28 -2.84
C ARG A 191 8.47 -11.45 -1.70
N ILE A 192 8.73 -12.05 -0.55
CA ILE A 192 9.37 -11.35 0.57
C ILE A 192 10.79 -10.93 0.17
N VAL A 193 11.56 -11.84 -0.42
CA VAL A 193 12.94 -11.55 -0.88
C VAL A 193 12.96 -10.44 -1.92
N PHE A 194 12.15 -10.55 -2.99
CA PHE A 194 12.07 -9.50 -4.01
C PHE A 194 11.48 -8.19 -3.47
N GLY A 195 10.59 -8.24 -2.48
CA GLY A 195 10.07 -7.07 -1.79
C GLY A 195 11.16 -6.32 -1.02
N ILE A 196 12.02 -7.04 -0.30
CA ILE A 196 13.17 -6.46 0.41
C ILE A 196 14.15 -5.86 -0.61
N ILE A 197 14.51 -6.61 -1.65
CA ILE A 197 15.38 -6.14 -2.73
C ILE A 197 14.83 -4.85 -3.35
N THR A 198 13.55 -4.83 -3.71
CA THR A 198 12.89 -3.64 -4.28
C THR A 198 12.93 -2.46 -3.31
N SER A 199 12.71 -2.72 -2.01
CA SER A 199 12.76 -1.70 -0.96
C SER A 199 14.16 -1.10 -0.80
N VAL A 200 15.23 -1.88 -1.01
CA VAL A 200 16.60 -1.38 -0.98
C VAL A 200 16.94 -0.63 -2.27
N LEU A 201 16.56 -1.17 -3.43
CA LEU A 201 16.84 -0.52 -4.71
C LEU A 201 16.15 0.84 -4.84
N ILE A 202 15.03 1.09 -4.16
CA ILE A 202 14.30 2.37 -4.26
C ILE A 202 15.13 3.56 -3.75
N TYR A 203 16.15 3.29 -2.91
CA TYR A 203 17.11 4.30 -2.47
C TYR A 203 18.13 4.65 -3.55
N LYS A 204 18.52 3.67 -4.37
CA LYS A 204 19.55 3.84 -5.42
C LYS A 204 18.96 4.28 -6.76
N VAL A 205 17.74 3.85 -7.07
CA VAL A 205 17.11 4.05 -8.39
C VAL A 205 15.90 4.99 -8.26
N ARG A 206 15.86 6.02 -9.12
CA ARG A 206 14.71 6.94 -9.20
C ARG A 206 13.41 6.16 -9.40
N ARG A 207 12.38 6.44 -8.60
CA ARG A 207 11.06 5.77 -8.59
C ARG A 207 10.44 5.60 -9.99
N ARG A 208 10.58 6.59 -10.87
CA ARG A 208 10.06 6.52 -12.26
C ARG A 208 10.72 5.43 -13.09
N LYS A 209 12.03 5.23 -12.96
CA LYS A 209 12.77 4.20 -13.71
C LYS A 209 12.33 2.80 -13.27
N MET A 210 12.12 2.59 -11.97
CA MET A 210 11.60 1.32 -11.46
C MET A 210 10.20 0.99 -11.98
N ALA A 211 9.29 1.97 -11.97
CA ALA A 211 7.93 1.77 -12.48
C ALA A 211 7.93 1.41 -13.97
N LEU A 212 8.76 2.08 -14.77
CA LEU A 212 8.92 1.77 -16.20
C LEU A 212 9.50 0.37 -16.44
N VAL A 213 10.54 -0.01 -15.71
CA VAL A 213 11.11 -1.38 -15.81
C VAL A 213 10.06 -2.42 -15.47
N SER A 214 9.30 -2.25 -14.38
CA SER A 214 8.22 -3.17 -13.99
C SER A 214 7.16 -3.33 -15.08
N VAL A 215 6.73 -2.22 -15.70
CA VAL A 215 5.74 -2.26 -16.79
C VAL A 215 6.30 -2.95 -18.02
N ILE A 216 7.52 -2.60 -18.44
CA ILE A 216 8.17 -3.21 -19.61
C ILE A 216 8.34 -4.71 -19.40
N SER A 217 8.87 -5.15 -18.25
CA SER A 217 9.03 -6.58 -17.94
C SER A 217 7.70 -7.34 -18.01
N ARG A 218 6.60 -6.75 -17.51
CA ARG A 218 5.27 -7.37 -17.55
C ARG A 218 4.71 -7.45 -18.97
N ILE A 219 4.90 -6.42 -19.78
CA ILE A 219 4.47 -6.41 -21.18
C ILE A 219 5.26 -7.46 -21.97
N VAL A 220 6.59 -7.48 -21.82
CA VAL A 220 7.46 -8.45 -22.49
C VAL A 220 7.07 -9.89 -22.12
N LEU A 221 6.87 -10.18 -20.83
CA LEU A 221 6.47 -11.53 -20.38
C LEU A 221 5.12 -11.97 -20.98
N LYS A 222 4.19 -11.01 -21.19
CA LYS A 222 2.88 -11.29 -21.77
C LYS A 222 2.91 -11.41 -23.30
N VAL A 223 3.83 -10.69 -23.95
CA VAL A 223 3.99 -10.67 -25.42
C VAL A 223 4.91 -11.81 -25.91
N MET A 224 5.78 -12.34 -25.05
CA MET A 224 6.62 -13.48 -25.40
C MET A 224 5.71 -14.64 -25.84
N PRO A 225 5.84 -15.14 -27.08
CA PRO A 225 4.98 -16.19 -27.58
C PRO A 225 5.15 -17.42 -26.69
N ARG A 226 4.03 -18.08 -26.36
CA ARG A 226 4.01 -19.38 -25.70
C ARG A 226 4.75 -20.37 -26.58
N ALA A 227 6.06 -20.49 -26.39
CA ALA A 227 6.87 -21.55 -26.96
C ALA A 227 6.77 -22.74 -26.00
N LEU A 228 5.63 -23.45 -26.09
CA LEU A 228 5.38 -24.84 -25.73
C LEU A 228 3.90 -25.15 -25.93
#